data_AF-A0A2E4PIE0-F1
#
_entry.id   AF-A0A2E4PIE0-F1
#
_cell.length_a   1.000
_cell.length_b   1.000
_cell.length_c   1.000
_cell.angle_alpha   90.00
_cell.angle_beta   90.00
_cell.angle_gamma   90.00
#
_symmetry.space_group_name_H-M   'P 1'
#
loop_
_entity.id
_entity.type
_entity.pdbx_description
1 polymer ?
#
loop_
_entity_poly.entity_id
_entity_poly.type
_entity_poly.pdbx_seq_one_letter_code
_entity_poly.pdbx_strand_id
1 'polypeptide(L)'
;MRTQILFKTQLVLIILLSFQFGIAQNIQVKSTPDEPGERKASSIVKLLGIPLNNVSVSVVYGTDSLEVKNAFILNKKNPSKYFETKASLKDLKNGTVEATVVFPHSGLEPKPREKIFAYGTKVYFSWARTHIPNGATEELTINSPVSSFVMPRPLTIAYMGDSYASGEGGKGDEPWENDACHRSNNSGGVLAIKKLIAERKDVAFDYVNTTCSGARVIDFFLVAQPVDPSKNATKQDKQLDIVKSWLSRKKYDGLDILLADGGGNDIGFGNLVGSGLLSFFRELRTDKALNQELNTALDNLPDVYESFMNFLNAEITPSKIVWMNYPNPLIGEGDRLCYQHPSACWGILENQIANEDWEFINNNIFKKLNDRVAEAATLHGWDLVDVSKKANGFGVCNCEGYFNTLGQSIMRQGDERGTFHPNVRGFKVIYKEAIYKKLDANVDAIFKDRKMLAIKKAKEAAKARIKLQNNKKKELTLINNQSNFSDKIKPLKKVSLE
;
A
#
# COMPACT_ATOMS: atom_id res chain seq x y z
N MET A 1 -2.49 -70.65 23.45
CA MET A 1 -2.28 -69.66 22.36
C MET A 1 -3.27 -68.48 22.35
N ARG A 2 -4.38 -68.47 23.10
CA ARG A 2 -5.34 -67.33 23.12
C ARG A 2 -5.00 -66.18 24.09
N THR A 3 -4.07 -66.38 25.02
CA THR A 3 -3.72 -65.39 26.07
C THR A 3 -2.58 -64.43 25.69
N GLN A 4 -1.79 -64.71 24.64
CA GLN A 4 -0.72 -63.81 24.18
C GLN A 4 -1.18 -62.72 23.20
N ILE A 5 -2.40 -62.80 22.67
CA ILE A 5 -2.91 -61.82 21.69
C ILE A 5 -3.54 -60.60 22.38
N LEU A 6 -4.12 -60.74 23.57
CA LEU A 6 -4.70 -59.61 24.32
C LEU A 6 -3.65 -58.64 24.89
N PHE A 7 -2.46 -59.13 25.23
CA PHE A 7 -1.40 -58.27 25.79
C PHE A 7 -0.75 -57.36 24.73
N LYS A 8 -0.69 -57.79 23.46
CA LYS A 8 -0.14 -56.96 22.37
C LYS A 8 -1.11 -55.87 21.92
N THR A 9 -2.42 -56.08 21.98
CA THR A 9 -3.41 -55.04 21.64
C THR A 9 -3.57 -53.98 22.72
N GLN A 10 -3.47 -54.31 24.01
CA GLN A 10 -3.47 -53.30 25.09
C GLN A 10 -2.18 -52.47 25.15
N LEU A 11 -1.01 -53.05 24.86
CA LEU A 11 0.25 -52.30 24.82
C LEU A 11 0.30 -51.32 23.62
N VAL A 12 -0.26 -51.71 22.47
CA VAL A 12 -0.41 -50.82 21.31
C VAL A 12 -1.44 -49.72 21.57
N LEU A 13 -2.51 -50.00 22.33
CA LEU A 13 -3.49 -48.98 22.73
C LEU A 13 -2.91 -47.98 23.75
N ILE A 14 -2.06 -48.42 24.68
CA ILE A 14 -1.39 -47.54 25.65
C ILE A 14 -0.30 -46.69 24.98
N ILE A 15 0.40 -47.21 23.96
CA ILE A 15 1.38 -46.44 23.16
C ILE A 15 0.67 -45.45 22.21
N LEU A 16 -0.54 -45.75 21.73
CA LEU A 16 -1.36 -44.81 20.95
C LEU A 16 -2.07 -43.75 21.80
N LEU A 17 -2.41 -44.06 23.06
CA LEU A 17 -3.01 -43.10 24.01
C LEU A 17 -1.98 -42.19 24.70
N SER A 18 -0.70 -42.59 24.78
CA SER A 18 0.36 -41.76 25.40
C SER A 18 0.97 -40.72 24.45
N PHE A 19 0.67 -40.75 23.14
CA PHE A 19 1.05 -39.69 22.20
C PHE A 19 0.06 -38.51 22.11
N GLN A 20 -1.03 -38.53 22.89
CA GLN A 20 -1.98 -37.41 23.00
C GLN A 20 -2.02 -36.76 24.38
N PHE A 21 -1.04 -37.02 25.26
CA PHE A 21 -0.68 -36.02 26.27
C PHE A 21 -0.05 -34.83 25.53
N GLY A 22 -0.92 -34.01 24.94
CA GLY A 22 -0.56 -32.73 24.38
C GLY A 22 0.06 -31.94 25.53
N ILE A 23 1.40 -31.92 25.57
CA ILE A 23 2.16 -30.96 26.35
C ILE A 23 1.58 -29.62 25.89
N ALA A 24 0.71 -29.04 26.71
CA ALA A 24 0.00 -27.83 26.35
C ALA A 24 1.09 -26.80 26.06
N GLN A 25 1.28 -26.47 24.78
CA GLN A 25 2.40 -25.63 24.39
C GLN A 25 2.29 -24.32 25.15
N ASN A 26 3.35 -23.97 25.87
CA ASN A 26 3.41 -22.72 26.63
C ASN A 26 3.43 -21.49 25.72
N ILE A 27 3.70 -21.69 24.44
CA ILE A 27 3.77 -20.67 23.40
C ILE A 27 3.01 -21.17 22.18
N GLN A 28 1.97 -20.44 21.77
CA GLN A 28 1.14 -20.75 20.60
C GLN A 28 1.23 -19.62 19.58
N VAL A 29 1.81 -19.90 18.42
CA VAL A 29 1.85 -18.93 17.31
C VAL A 29 0.42 -18.55 16.93
N LYS A 30 0.12 -17.26 16.97
CA LYS A 30 -1.19 -16.69 16.69
C LYS A 30 -1.29 -16.17 15.26
N SER A 31 -0.27 -15.47 14.78
CA SER A 31 -0.21 -14.98 13.40
C SER A 31 1.23 -14.93 12.89
N THR A 32 1.38 -15.07 11.58
CA THR A 32 2.63 -14.88 10.83
C THR A 32 2.35 -13.95 9.66
N PRO A 33 3.35 -13.21 9.16
CA PRO A 33 3.18 -12.44 7.94
C PRO A 33 2.84 -13.35 6.77
N ASP A 34 1.69 -13.10 6.14
CA ASP A 34 1.23 -13.86 4.97
C ASP A 34 0.66 -12.98 3.85
N GLU A 35 0.26 -11.74 4.15
CA GLU A 35 -0.25 -10.78 3.16
C GLU A 35 0.83 -9.76 2.71
N PRO A 36 0.71 -9.19 1.50
CA PRO A 36 1.62 -8.15 1.03
C PRO A 36 1.77 -6.99 2.01
N GLY A 37 3.02 -6.67 2.31
CA GLY A 37 3.41 -5.65 3.27
C GLY A 37 3.38 -6.10 4.72
N GLU A 38 2.71 -7.20 5.11
CA GLU A 38 2.71 -7.60 6.51
C GLU A 38 4.12 -7.97 7.00
N ARG A 39 4.42 -7.55 8.24
CA ARG A 39 5.69 -7.89 8.91
C ARG A 39 5.50 -8.38 10.33
N LYS A 40 4.28 -8.28 10.84
CA LYS A 40 3.96 -8.56 12.23
C LYS A 40 3.67 -10.05 12.42
N ALA A 41 4.42 -10.68 13.32
CA ALA A 41 4.04 -11.97 13.88
C ALA A 41 3.60 -11.80 15.33
N SER A 42 2.69 -12.66 15.76
CA SER A 42 2.23 -12.69 17.14
C SER A 42 2.14 -14.11 17.68
N SER A 43 2.29 -14.24 19.00
CA SER A 43 2.17 -15.49 19.72
C SER A 43 1.51 -15.28 21.07
N ILE A 44 0.73 -16.25 21.51
CA ILE A 44 0.17 -16.29 22.86
C ILE A 44 1.11 -17.09 23.76
N VAL A 45 1.60 -16.43 24.81
CA VAL A 45 2.56 -17.00 25.76
C VAL A 45 1.89 -17.11 27.12
N LYS A 46 1.90 -18.31 27.70
CA LYS A 46 1.44 -18.53 29.09
C LYS A 46 2.50 -18.03 30.06
N LEU A 47 2.08 -17.29 31.08
CA LEU A 47 2.96 -16.77 32.14
C LEU A 47 3.16 -17.78 33.28
N LEU A 48 2.24 -18.73 33.48
CA LEU A 48 2.32 -19.75 34.54
C LEU A 48 2.52 -19.14 35.95
N GLY A 49 1.81 -18.04 36.24
CA GLY A 49 1.90 -17.35 37.53
C GLY A 49 3.09 -16.39 37.67
N ILE A 50 3.96 -16.28 36.66
CA ILE A 50 5.09 -15.34 36.68
C ILE A 50 4.58 -13.92 36.38
N PRO A 51 4.92 -12.91 37.19
CA PRO A 51 4.60 -11.52 36.90
C PRO A 51 5.14 -11.05 35.55
N LEU A 52 4.38 -10.25 34.80
CA LEU A 52 4.75 -9.80 33.46
C LEU A 52 6.09 -9.03 33.43
N ASN A 53 6.38 -8.22 34.45
CA ASN A 53 7.64 -7.48 34.58
C ASN A 53 8.87 -8.40 34.79
N ASN A 54 8.65 -9.67 35.11
CA ASN A 54 9.70 -10.67 35.30
C ASN A 54 9.84 -11.62 34.11
N VAL A 55 9.11 -11.38 33.01
CA VAL A 55 9.14 -12.19 31.80
C VAL A 55 9.67 -11.38 30.64
N SER A 56 10.63 -11.95 29.92
CA SER A 56 11.03 -11.49 28.59
C SER A 56 10.57 -12.50 27.55
N VAL A 57 10.13 -12.00 26.39
CA VAL A 57 9.87 -12.85 25.23
C VAL A 57 10.69 -12.34 24.06
N SER A 58 11.37 -13.23 23.37
CA SER A 58 12.11 -12.93 22.14
C SER A 58 11.72 -13.90 21.03
N VAL A 59 12.07 -13.54 19.81
CA VAL A 59 12.01 -14.41 18.63
C VAL A 59 13.40 -14.57 18.10
N VAL A 60 13.82 -15.83 17.95
CA VAL A 60 15.01 -16.21 17.18
C VAL A 60 14.57 -16.56 15.76
N TYR A 61 15.25 -16.03 14.75
CA TYR A 61 14.90 -16.25 13.35
C TYR A 61 16.09 -16.26 12.41
N GLY A 62 15.90 -16.87 11.24
CA GLY A 62 16.94 -17.01 10.20
C GLY A 62 16.43 -17.74 8.96
N THR A 63 17.34 -18.02 8.03
CA THR A 63 17.03 -18.78 6.79
C THR A 63 17.32 -20.27 6.92
N ASP A 64 17.90 -20.71 8.04
CA ASP A 64 18.19 -22.11 8.33
C ASP A 64 17.42 -22.57 9.57
N SER A 65 16.57 -23.58 9.39
CA SER A 65 15.75 -24.15 10.45
C SER A 65 16.58 -24.79 11.58
N LEU A 66 17.73 -25.37 11.25
CA LEU A 66 18.59 -26.05 12.20
C LEU A 66 19.33 -25.03 13.06
N GLU A 67 19.79 -23.93 12.47
CA GLU A 67 20.43 -22.84 13.21
C GLU A 67 19.47 -22.17 14.20
N VAL A 68 18.22 -21.93 13.77
CA VAL A 68 17.17 -21.41 14.67
C VAL A 68 16.89 -22.38 15.82
N LYS A 69 16.88 -23.69 15.55
CA LYS A 69 16.73 -24.72 16.59
C LYS A 69 17.92 -24.75 17.54
N ASN A 70 19.14 -24.68 17.00
CA ASN A 70 20.39 -24.75 17.76
C ASN A 70 20.64 -23.51 18.63
N ALA A 71 20.01 -22.38 18.34
CA ALA A 71 20.13 -21.15 19.12
C ALA A 71 19.77 -21.32 20.61
N PHE A 72 18.97 -22.32 20.96
CA PHE A 72 18.57 -22.64 22.33
C PHE A 72 19.39 -23.77 22.98
N ILE A 73 20.37 -24.33 22.27
CA ILE A 73 21.21 -25.42 22.75
C ILE A 73 22.61 -24.84 23.03
N LEU A 74 22.98 -24.72 24.32
CA LEU A 74 24.20 -24.02 24.77
C LEU A 74 25.46 -24.40 23.99
N ASN A 75 25.72 -25.69 23.79
CA ASN A 75 26.92 -26.19 23.10
C ASN A 75 26.84 -26.17 21.56
N LYS A 76 25.71 -25.75 20.99
CA LYS A 76 25.50 -25.62 19.52
C LYS A 76 25.17 -24.21 19.07
N LYS A 77 24.95 -23.28 20.01
CA LYS A 77 24.55 -21.90 19.74
C LYS A 77 25.67 -21.16 19.00
N ASN A 78 25.36 -20.65 17.81
CA ASN A 78 26.26 -19.77 17.05
C ASN A 78 25.56 -18.44 16.74
N PRO A 79 25.81 -17.36 17.52
CA PRO A 79 25.15 -16.07 17.34
C PRO A 79 25.34 -15.41 15.97
N SER A 80 26.30 -15.86 15.16
CA SER A 80 26.51 -15.34 13.79
C SER A 80 25.53 -15.94 12.76
N LYS A 81 24.78 -16.98 13.12
CA LYS A 81 23.93 -17.77 12.20
C LYS A 81 22.44 -17.49 12.32
N TYR A 82 22.02 -16.76 13.34
CA TYR A 82 20.62 -16.39 13.57
C TYR A 82 20.53 -14.95 14.08
N PHE A 83 19.31 -14.42 14.08
CA PHE A 83 18.98 -13.12 14.63
C PHE A 83 18.01 -13.29 15.79
N GLU A 84 18.06 -12.38 16.75
CA GLU A 84 17.16 -12.38 17.90
C GLU A 84 16.54 -10.99 18.06
N THR A 85 15.24 -10.93 18.32
CA THR A 85 14.52 -9.68 18.56
C THR A 85 13.57 -9.84 19.72
N LYS A 86 13.59 -8.89 20.66
CA LYS A 86 12.65 -8.85 21.78
C LYS A 86 11.25 -8.50 21.29
N ALA A 87 10.25 -9.18 21.83
CA ALA A 87 8.86 -8.96 21.52
C ALA A 87 8.26 -7.84 22.39
N SER A 88 7.33 -7.09 21.83
CA SER A 88 6.42 -6.24 22.60
C SER A 88 5.35 -7.12 23.24
N LEU A 89 5.08 -6.90 24.54
CA LEU A 89 4.14 -7.70 25.31
C LEU A 89 2.85 -6.94 25.60
N LYS A 90 1.71 -7.60 25.40
CA LYS A 90 0.38 -7.12 25.80
C LYS A 90 -0.29 -8.14 26.70
N ASP A 91 -0.64 -7.75 27.92
CA ASP A 91 -1.38 -8.62 28.84
C ASP A 91 -2.80 -8.89 28.31
N LEU A 92 -3.17 -10.18 28.26
CA LEU A 92 -4.49 -10.63 27.81
C LEU A 92 -5.44 -10.95 28.96
N LYS A 93 -5.00 -10.81 30.22
CA LYS A 93 -5.77 -11.09 31.45
C LYS A 93 -6.23 -12.55 31.51
N ASN A 94 -5.42 -13.40 32.16
CA ASN A 94 -5.66 -14.83 32.46
C ASN A 94 -4.32 -15.59 32.62
N GLY A 95 -3.26 -14.88 33.03
CA GLY A 95 -1.91 -15.44 33.02
C GLY A 95 -1.40 -15.75 31.61
N THR A 96 -1.85 -15.03 30.58
CA THR A 96 -1.28 -15.09 29.22
C THR A 96 -0.97 -13.70 28.69
N VAL A 97 -0.01 -13.63 27.76
CA VAL A 97 0.36 -12.42 27.06
C VAL A 97 0.41 -12.65 25.57
N GLU A 98 0.09 -11.61 24.80
CA GLU A 98 0.37 -11.55 23.38
C GLU A 98 1.75 -10.94 23.19
N ALA A 99 2.68 -11.74 22.67
CA ALA A 99 4.00 -11.30 22.26
C ALA A 99 3.97 -10.96 20.77
N THR A 100 4.48 -9.78 20.40
CA THR A 100 4.49 -9.27 19.02
C THR A 100 5.91 -8.91 18.59
N VAL A 101 6.31 -9.35 17.38
CA VAL A 101 7.54 -8.92 16.71
C VAL A 101 7.22 -8.42 15.31
N VAL A 102 7.93 -7.38 14.88
CA VAL A 102 7.92 -6.88 13.50
C VAL A 102 9.21 -7.35 12.83
N PHE A 103 9.10 -8.23 11.84
CA PHE A 103 10.25 -8.76 11.13
C PHE A 103 10.92 -7.71 10.23
N PRO A 104 12.25 -7.74 10.06
CA PRO A 104 12.93 -6.93 9.07
C PRO A 104 12.52 -7.35 7.66
N HIS A 105 12.26 -6.37 6.79
CA HIS A 105 11.72 -6.56 5.44
C HIS A 105 12.43 -5.61 4.47
N SER A 106 12.49 -5.98 3.18
CA SER A 106 12.98 -5.08 2.13
C SER A 106 12.10 -3.82 2.08
N GLY A 107 12.67 -2.64 2.25
CA GLY A 107 11.95 -1.36 2.23
C GLY A 107 12.18 -0.45 3.45
N LEU A 108 12.88 -0.94 4.48
CA LEU A 108 13.42 -0.09 5.55
C LEU A 108 14.94 -0.07 5.52
N GLU A 109 15.52 1.00 6.06
CA GLU A 109 16.93 1.00 6.42
C GLU A 109 17.20 -0.09 7.47
N PRO A 110 18.14 -1.01 7.21
CA PRO A 110 18.48 -2.04 8.16
C PRO A 110 19.09 -1.41 9.40
N LYS A 111 18.67 -1.84 10.59
CA LYS A 111 19.46 -1.55 11.79
C LYS A 111 20.77 -2.34 11.73
N PRO A 112 21.87 -1.89 12.36
CA PRO A 112 23.20 -2.53 12.28
C PRO A 112 23.28 -4.03 12.65
N ARG A 113 22.20 -4.62 13.20
CA ARG A 113 22.11 -6.03 13.60
C ARG A 113 20.88 -6.76 13.04
N GLU A 114 20.13 -6.11 12.15
CA GLU A 114 18.97 -6.72 11.50
C GLU A 114 19.33 -7.15 10.07
N LYS A 115 19.04 -8.41 9.72
CA LYS A 115 19.11 -8.85 8.33
C LYS A 115 17.79 -8.62 7.64
N ILE A 116 17.82 -7.85 6.56
CA ILE A 116 16.69 -7.73 5.64
C ILE A 116 16.54 -9.03 4.87
N PHE A 117 15.34 -9.59 4.87
CA PHE A 117 14.98 -10.71 4.00
C PHE A 117 14.28 -10.17 2.75
N ALA A 118 14.67 -10.69 1.59
CA ALA A 118 14.00 -10.39 0.34
C ALA A 118 12.63 -11.09 0.29
N TYR A 119 11.69 -10.52 -0.46
CA TYR A 119 10.45 -11.17 -0.86
C TYR A 119 10.72 -12.61 -1.37
N GLY A 120 9.88 -13.56 -0.93
CA GLY A 120 9.99 -14.98 -1.31
C GLY A 120 10.99 -15.78 -0.47
N THR A 121 11.76 -15.13 0.41
CA THR A 121 12.66 -15.83 1.33
C THR A 121 11.85 -16.60 2.37
N LYS A 122 12.11 -17.90 2.51
CA LYS A 122 11.56 -18.69 3.61
C LYS A 122 12.30 -18.36 4.90
N VAL A 123 11.59 -17.82 5.88
CA VAL A 123 12.12 -17.45 7.19
C VAL A 123 11.65 -18.47 8.21
N TYR A 124 12.60 -19.05 8.94
CA TYR A 124 12.36 -19.91 10.08
C TYR A 124 12.45 -19.09 11.35
N PHE A 125 11.59 -19.38 12.32
CA PHE A 125 11.58 -18.67 13.60
C PHE A 125 11.11 -19.57 14.75
N SER A 126 11.52 -19.22 15.97
CA SER A 126 11.07 -19.84 17.22
C SER A 126 10.99 -18.76 18.29
N TRP A 127 9.90 -18.80 19.06
CA TRP A 127 9.68 -17.89 20.18
C TRP A 127 10.36 -18.44 21.42
N ALA A 128 10.92 -17.57 22.25
CA ALA A 128 11.50 -17.92 23.54
C ALA A 128 10.91 -17.04 24.63
N ARG A 129 10.47 -17.67 25.72
CA ARG A 129 10.07 -17.01 26.97
C ARG A 129 11.18 -17.25 27.97
N THR A 130 11.74 -16.18 28.51
CA THR A 130 12.79 -16.24 29.51
C THR A 130 12.36 -15.54 30.79
N HIS A 131 12.81 -16.08 31.92
CA HIS A 131 12.61 -15.49 33.25
C HIS A 131 13.66 -16.06 34.20
N ILE A 132 13.91 -15.36 35.30
CA ILE A 132 14.74 -15.86 36.39
C ILE A 132 13.79 -16.32 37.51
N PRO A 133 13.70 -17.64 37.79
CA PRO A 133 12.90 -18.14 38.91
C PRO A 133 13.38 -17.54 40.25
N ASN A 134 12.47 -17.36 41.21
CA ASN A 134 12.83 -16.87 42.54
C ASN A 134 13.88 -17.78 43.18
N GLY A 135 15.02 -17.21 43.58
CA GLY A 135 16.14 -17.93 44.19
C GLY A 135 17.08 -18.63 43.20
N ALA A 136 16.82 -18.57 41.89
CA ALA A 136 17.74 -19.07 40.87
C ALA A 136 18.74 -17.98 40.43
N THR A 137 19.95 -18.41 40.09
CA THR A 137 20.98 -17.55 39.47
C THR A 137 20.96 -17.64 37.94
N GLU A 138 20.28 -18.64 37.38
CA GLU A 138 20.24 -18.92 35.95
C GLU A 138 18.87 -18.61 35.33
N GLU A 139 18.89 -18.16 34.09
CA GLU A 139 17.69 -17.84 33.31
C GLU A 139 17.04 -19.12 32.76
N LEU A 140 15.77 -19.33 33.07
CA LEU A 140 15.00 -20.44 32.52
C LEU A 140 14.34 -20.01 31.20
N THR A 141 14.80 -20.62 30.11
CA THR A 141 14.29 -20.40 28.76
C THR A 141 13.35 -21.53 28.33
N ILE A 142 12.15 -21.18 27.89
CA ILE A 142 11.20 -22.10 27.23
C ILE A 142 10.99 -21.62 25.81
N ASN A 143 11.24 -22.48 24.82
CA ASN A 143 11.08 -22.14 23.41
C ASN A 143 9.92 -22.89 22.73
N SER A 144 9.36 -22.29 21.68
CA SER A 144 8.36 -22.93 20.82
C SER A 144 9.04 -23.88 19.82
N PRO A 145 8.29 -24.81 19.21
CA PRO A 145 8.74 -25.46 17.98
C PRO A 145 9.14 -24.43 16.92
N VAL A 146 10.09 -24.81 16.05
CA VAL A 146 10.46 -23.98 14.91
C VAL A 146 9.30 -23.93 13.93
N SER A 147 8.88 -22.72 13.58
CA SER A 147 7.87 -22.42 12.58
C SER A 147 8.52 -21.73 11.39
N SER A 148 7.78 -21.56 10.29
CA SER A 148 8.27 -20.81 9.14
C SER A 148 7.16 -20.09 8.40
N PHE A 149 7.52 -19.01 7.73
CA PHE A 149 6.68 -18.33 6.74
C PHE A 149 7.55 -17.96 5.53
N VAL A 150 6.92 -17.58 4.43
CA VAL A 150 7.60 -16.98 3.27
C VAL A 150 7.43 -15.48 3.38
N MET A 151 8.54 -14.73 3.31
CA MET A 151 8.49 -13.27 3.41
C MET A 151 7.58 -12.72 2.30
N PRO A 152 6.46 -12.05 2.63
CA PRO A 152 5.58 -11.50 1.61
C PRO A 152 6.30 -10.43 0.79
N ARG A 153 5.71 -10.04 -0.33
CA ARG A 153 6.18 -8.85 -1.06
C ARG A 153 5.78 -7.60 -0.29
N PRO A 154 6.44 -6.44 -0.48
CA PRO A 154 5.93 -5.20 0.10
C PRO A 154 4.58 -4.81 -0.51
N LEU A 155 3.85 -3.94 0.20
CA LEU A 155 2.68 -3.26 -0.34
C LEU A 155 3.14 -2.26 -1.40
N THR A 156 2.59 -2.35 -2.60
CA THR A 156 3.03 -1.59 -3.78
C THR A 156 2.18 -0.35 -3.99
N ILE A 157 2.86 0.81 -4.14
CA ILE A 157 2.20 2.08 -4.45
C ILE A 157 2.77 2.62 -5.77
N ALA A 158 1.91 2.92 -6.73
CA ALA A 158 2.28 3.68 -7.92
C ALA A 158 1.78 5.12 -7.75
N TYR A 159 2.61 6.10 -8.06
CA TYR A 159 2.24 7.50 -8.06
C TYR A 159 2.30 8.05 -9.48
N MET A 160 1.14 8.28 -10.07
CA MET A 160 0.95 8.89 -11.39
C MET A 160 0.45 10.33 -11.26
N GLY A 161 0.54 11.11 -12.31
CA GLY A 161 -0.04 12.45 -12.31
C GLY A 161 0.70 13.47 -13.16
N ASP A 162 0.19 14.69 -13.09
CA ASP A 162 0.70 15.87 -13.78
C ASP A 162 1.69 16.67 -12.92
N SER A 163 1.79 17.98 -13.16
CA SER A 163 2.69 18.91 -12.48
C SER A 163 2.37 19.11 -11.00
N TYR A 164 1.09 19.03 -10.61
CA TYR A 164 0.68 19.11 -9.20
C TYR A 164 1.08 17.85 -8.44
N ALA A 165 1.10 16.68 -9.09
CA ALA A 165 1.65 15.48 -8.50
C ALA A 165 3.18 15.41 -8.55
N SER A 166 3.79 15.91 -9.63
CA SER A 166 5.25 15.87 -9.80
C SER A 166 5.97 16.75 -8.79
N GLY A 167 5.32 17.81 -8.31
CA GLY A 167 5.94 18.77 -7.41
C GLY A 167 6.57 19.95 -8.12
N GLU A 168 6.08 20.29 -9.32
CA GLU A 168 6.40 21.55 -9.97
C GLU A 168 6.08 22.73 -9.02
N GLY A 169 6.93 23.76 -9.00
CA GLY A 169 6.87 24.84 -8.01
C GLY A 169 7.48 24.48 -6.65
N GLY A 170 7.67 23.19 -6.37
CA GLY A 170 8.11 22.64 -5.10
C GLY A 170 9.55 22.11 -5.10
N LYS A 171 10.43 22.54 -6.00
CA LYS A 171 11.84 22.10 -6.01
C LYS A 171 12.53 22.33 -4.65
N GLY A 172 12.43 23.55 -4.13
CA GLY A 172 13.19 23.98 -2.96
C GLY A 172 14.69 24.02 -3.25
N ASP A 173 15.52 23.75 -2.25
CA ASP A 173 16.98 23.68 -2.40
C ASP A 173 17.47 22.32 -2.91
N GLU A 174 16.57 21.35 -3.08
CA GLU A 174 16.90 20.00 -3.56
C GLU A 174 16.93 19.96 -5.11
N PRO A 175 17.79 19.12 -5.71
CA PRO A 175 17.71 18.88 -7.15
C PRO A 175 16.40 18.17 -7.52
N TRP A 176 15.98 18.30 -8.77
CA TRP A 176 14.88 17.49 -9.29
C TRP A 176 15.29 16.00 -9.25
N GLU A 177 14.37 15.12 -8.84
CA GLU A 177 14.54 13.67 -8.99
C GLU A 177 14.59 13.28 -10.47
N ASN A 178 13.81 14.00 -11.29
CA ASN A 178 13.83 13.95 -12.74
C ASN A 178 13.59 15.37 -13.26
N ASP A 179 14.64 15.96 -13.85
CA ASP A 179 14.60 17.32 -14.40
C ASP A 179 13.55 17.45 -15.52
N ALA A 180 13.46 16.51 -16.46
CA ALA A 180 12.54 16.63 -17.60
C ALA A 180 11.06 16.60 -17.18
N CYS A 181 10.75 15.92 -16.07
CA CYS A 181 9.41 15.80 -15.53
C CYS A 181 9.11 16.77 -14.37
N HIS A 182 10.05 17.64 -13.99
CA HIS A 182 9.95 18.48 -12.79
C HIS A 182 9.48 17.68 -11.57
N ARG A 183 10.07 16.49 -11.36
CA ARG A 183 9.72 15.60 -10.26
C ARG A 183 10.51 15.99 -9.02
N SER A 184 9.82 16.37 -7.95
CA SER A 184 10.42 16.81 -6.69
C SER A 184 10.16 15.82 -5.56
N ASN A 185 11.17 15.65 -4.70
CA ASN A 185 11.06 14.93 -3.43
C ASN A 185 10.15 15.62 -2.40
N ASN A 186 9.79 16.88 -2.67
CA ASN A 186 8.88 17.70 -1.89
C ASN A 186 7.44 17.70 -2.43
N SER A 187 7.12 16.90 -3.44
CA SER A 187 5.75 16.80 -3.93
C SER A 187 4.82 16.21 -2.86
N GLY A 188 3.53 16.59 -2.93
CA GLY A 188 2.54 16.22 -1.92
C GLY A 188 2.44 14.71 -1.69
N GLY A 189 2.37 13.92 -2.76
CA GLY A 189 2.29 12.46 -2.68
C GLY A 189 3.57 11.82 -2.15
N VAL A 190 4.76 12.29 -2.56
CA VAL A 190 6.03 11.76 -2.04
C VAL A 190 6.16 12.03 -0.54
N LEU A 191 5.81 13.23 -0.08
CA LEU A 191 5.80 13.57 1.35
C LEU A 191 4.82 12.71 2.15
N ALA A 192 3.66 12.40 1.58
CA ALA A 192 2.65 11.54 2.20
C ALA A 192 3.09 10.08 2.28
N ILE A 193 3.66 9.54 1.20
CA ILE A 193 4.21 8.17 1.14
C ILE A 193 5.36 8.02 2.13
N LYS A 194 6.30 8.98 2.17
CA LYS A 194 7.40 8.97 3.16
C LYS A 194 6.86 8.97 4.59
N LYS A 195 5.82 9.77 4.88
CA LYS A 195 5.14 9.75 6.20
C LYS A 195 4.49 8.40 6.49
N LEU A 196 3.79 7.81 5.51
CA LEU A 196 3.17 6.48 5.65
C LEU A 196 4.21 5.42 6.03
N ILE A 197 5.33 5.37 5.32
CA ILE A 197 6.47 4.46 5.60
C ILE A 197 7.09 4.76 6.98
N ALA A 198 7.13 6.02 7.38
CA ALA A 198 7.62 6.43 8.69
C ALA A 198 6.73 5.92 9.83
N GLU A 199 5.41 5.96 9.66
CA GLU A 199 4.46 5.69 10.75
C GLU A 199 3.95 4.24 10.79
N ARG A 200 3.80 3.59 9.63
CA ARG A 200 3.36 2.19 9.51
C ARG A 200 4.53 1.22 9.52
N LYS A 201 5.27 1.18 10.63
CA LYS A 201 6.45 0.31 10.78
C LYS A 201 6.14 -1.18 10.76
N ASP A 202 4.90 -1.56 11.00
CA ASP A 202 4.38 -2.92 10.90
C ASP A 202 4.11 -3.37 9.45
N VAL A 203 4.18 -2.44 8.49
CA VAL A 203 3.97 -2.68 7.06
C VAL A 203 5.25 -2.36 6.27
N ALA A 204 5.56 -3.18 5.27
CA ALA A 204 6.58 -2.89 4.27
C ALA A 204 5.93 -2.26 3.04
N PHE A 205 6.56 -1.22 2.49
CA PHE A 205 6.13 -0.58 1.27
C PHE A 205 7.27 -0.55 0.26
N ASP A 206 6.93 -0.60 -1.02
CA ASP A 206 7.79 -0.17 -2.13
C ASP A 206 6.90 0.69 -3.04
N TYR A 207 7.47 1.74 -3.63
CA TYR A 207 6.71 2.63 -4.48
C TYR A 207 7.49 3.06 -5.70
N VAL A 208 6.77 3.43 -6.75
CA VAL A 208 7.33 4.06 -7.95
C VAL A 208 6.64 5.39 -8.19
N ASN A 209 7.45 6.44 -8.38
CA ASN A 209 6.95 7.73 -8.81
C ASN A 209 7.11 7.85 -10.33
N THR A 210 6.01 8.03 -11.04
CA THR A 210 5.96 8.19 -12.50
C THR A 210 5.36 9.51 -12.93
N THR A 211 4.98 10.38 -11.99
CA THR A 211 4.41 11.71 -12.24
C THR A 211 5.31 12.51 -13.15
N CYS A 212 4.71 13.37 -13.98
CA CYS A 212 5.45 14.21 -14.89
C CYS A 212 4.69 15.50 -15.19
N SER A 213 5.37 16.64 -15.03
CA SER A 213 4.78 17.94 -15.34
C SER A 213 4.30 18.02 -16.79
N GLY A 214 3.13 18.64 -17.00
CA GLY A 214 2.48 18.77 -18.30
C GLY A 214 1.70 17.52 -18.76
N ALA A 215 1.68 16.43 -17.98
CA ALA A 215 0.95 15.24 -18.37
C ALA A 215 -0.56 15.49 -18.41
N ARG A 216 -1.20 15.02 -19.48
CA ARG A 216 -2.63 14.76 -19.57
C ARG A 216 -2.92 13.33 -19.13
N VAL A 217 -4.18 13.03 -18.84
CA VAL A 217 -4.59 11.66 -18.47
C VAL A 217 -4.26 10.65 -19.59
N ILE A 218 -4.37 11.04 -20.86
CA ILE A 218 -3.99 10.16 -21.98
C ILE A 218 -2.50 9.85 -22.05
N ASP A 219 -1.64 10.70 -21.48
CA ASP A 219 -0.20 10.46 -21.40
C ASP A 219 0.14 9.39 -20.33
N PHE A 220 -0.83 8.99 -19.51
CA PHE A 220 -0.63 7.91 -18.54
C PHE A 220 -0.62 6.54 -19.22
N PHE A 221 -1.37 6.37 -20.32
CA PHE A 221 -1.68 5.05 -20.87
C PHE A 221 -1.65 4.94 -22.40
N LEU A 222 -1.91 6.01 -23.14
CA LEU A 222 -2.07 5.96 -24.58
C LEU A 222 -0.80 6.39 -25.32
N VAL A 223 -0.24 7.53 -24.96
CA VAL A 223 0.89 8.15 -25.66
C VAL A 223 2.06 8.45 -24.72
N ALA A 224 3.28 8.33 -25.24
CA ALA A 224 4.46 8.82 -24.53
C ALA A 224 4.43 10.35 -24.51
N GLN A 225 4.73 10.92 -23.34
CA GLN A 225 4.63 12.35 -23.12
C GLN A 225 5.85 13.07 -23.73
N PRO A 226 5.65 14.15 -24.51
CA PRO A 226 6.73 15.07 -24.81
C PRO A 226 7.12 15.79 -23.51
N VAL A 227 8.38 15.69 -23.11
CA VAL A 227 8.92 16.45 -21.97
C VAL A 227 9.90 17.48 -22.49
N ASP A 228 9.96 18.62 -21.82
CA ASP A 228 10.78 19.73 -22.29
C ASP A 228 12.29 19.39 -22.18
N PRO A 229 13.00 19.42 -23.30
CA PRO A 229 14.41 19.15 -23.32
C PRO A 229 15.20 20.42 -23.05
N SER A 230 15.41 20.76 -21.78
CA SER A 230 16.41 21.80 -21.49
C SER A 230 17.81 21.41 -22.02
N LYS A 231 18.05 20.13 -22.41
CA LYS A 231 19.27 19.69 -23.13
C LYS A 231 19.15 18.60 -24.22
N ASN A 232 18.06 17.84 -24.37
CA ASN A 232 17.86 16.86 -25.48
C ASN A 232 16.41 16.34 -25.52
N ALA A 233 15.79 16.28 -26.71
CA ALA A 233 14.40 15.81 -26.87
C ALA A 233 14.21 14.39 -26.34
N THR A 234 13.81 14.28 -25.08
CA THR A 234 13.43 13.02 -24.45
C THR A 234 11.91 12.91 -24.47
N LYS A 235 11.39 11.71 -24.68
CA LYS A 235 10.00 11.38 -24.39
C LYS A 235 9.97 10.63 -23.07
N GLN A 236 9.03 10.97 -22.22
CA GLN A 236 8.73 10.15 -21.06
C GLN A 236 7.79 9.03 -21.51
N ASP A 237 8.15 7.78 -21.24
CA ASP A 237 7.26 6.66 -21.49
C ASP A 237 5.94 6.84 -20.73
N LYS A 238 4.90 6.15 -21.21
CA LYS A 238 3.59 6.17 -20.56
C LYS A 238 3.74 5.79 -19.10
N GLN A 239 3.11 6.55 -18.21
CA GLN A 239 3.28 6.34 -16.77
C GLN A 239 2.92 4.91 -16.35
N LEU A 240 1.88 4.32 -16.96
CA LEU A 240 1.48 2.94 -16.73
C LEU A 240 2.50 1.91 -17.21
N ASP A 241 3.19 2.14 -18.33
CA ASP A 241 4.24 1.24 -18.83
C ASP A 241 5.45 1.20 -17.88
N ILE A 242 5.76 2.34 -17.25
CA ILE A 242 6.80 2.42 -16.23
C ILE A 242 6.39 1.64 -14.98
N VAL A 243 5.13 1.73 -14.55
CA VAL A 243 4.60 0.94 -13.42
C VAL A 243 4.65 -0.55 -13.73
N LYS A 244 4.19 -0.99 -14.92
CA LYS A 244 4.27 -2.39 -15.36
C LYS A 244 5.70 -2.90 -15.35
N SER A 245 6.63 -2.11 -15.90
CA SER A 245 8.05 -2.45 -15.94
C SER A 245 8.66 -2.53 -14.54
N TRP A 246 8.25 -1.66 -13.62
CA TRP A 246 8.66 -1.72 -12.22
C TRP A 246 8.15 -2.98 -11.52
N LEU A 247 6.85 -3.28 -11.61
CA LEU A 247 6.25 -4.49 -11.03
C LEU A 247 6.94 -5.77 -11.57
N SER A 248 7.13 -5.86 -12.88
CA SER A 248 7.80 -6.98 -13.54
C SER A 248 9.25 -7.16 -13.09
N ARG A 249 10.06 -6.09 -13.10
CA ARG A 249 11.47 -6.14 -12.65
C ARG A 249 11.59 -6.56 -11.18
N LYS A 250 10.65 -6.12 -10.34
CA LYS A 250 10.59 -6.47 -8.92
C LYS A 250 9.93 -7.83 -8.65
N LYS A 251 9.35 -8.46 -9.68
CA LYS A 251 8.56 -9.70 -9.60
C LYS A 251 7.36 -9.57 -8.65
N TYR A 252 6.77 -8.38 -8.58
CA TYR A 252 5.53 -8.15 -7.84
C TYR A 252 4.35 -8.58 -8.72
N ASP A 253 3.41 -9.32 -8.12
CA ASP A 253 2.26 -9.91 -8.80
C ASP A 253 1.06 -8.97 -8.91
N GLY A 254 1.16 -7.74 -8.39
CA GLY A 254 0.09 -6.77 -8.47
C GLY A 254 0.44 -5.40 -7.90
N LEU A 255 -0.43 -4.44 -8.21
CA LEU A 255 -0.44 -3.09 -7.66
C LEU A 255 -1.49 -3.02 -6.54
N ASP A 256 -1.10 -2.54 -5.36
CA ASP A 256 -2.03 -2.42 -4.24
C ASP A 256 -2.75 -1.06 -4.26
N ILE A 257 -2.00 0.04 -4.40
CA ILE A 257 -2.55 1.40 -4.43
C ILE A 257 -2.03 2.14 -5.65
N LEU A 258 -2.94 2.72 -6.43
CA LEU A 258 -2.64 3.79 -7.38
C LEU A 258 -2.97 5.14 -6.73
N LEU A 259 -1.96 5.99 -6.54
CA LEU A 259 -2.12 7.40 -6.20
C LEU A 259 -2.02 8.22 -7.49
N ALA A 260 -2.97 9.12 -7.75
CA ALA A 260 -2.96 9.91 -8.98
C ALA A 260 -3.60 11.31 -8.84
N ASP A 261 -3.21 12.24 -9.71
CA ASP A 261 -4.04 13.35 -10.19
C ASP A 261 -4.07 13.35 -11.72
N GLY A 262 -4.82 14.28 -12.32
CA GLY A 262 -4.89 14.46 -13.76
C GLY A 262 -6.19 15.14 -14.19
N GLY A 263 -6.15 15.83 -15.32
CA GLY A 263 -7.28 16.54 -15.92
C GLY A 263 -7.03 18.04 -16.14
N GLY A 264 -6.11 18.65 -15.40
CA GLY A 264 -5.78 20.08 -15.57
C GLY A 264 -5.21 20.39 -16.96
N ASN A 265 -4.28 19.56 -17.45
CA ASN A 265 -3.73 19.72 -18.79
C ASN A 265 -4.70 19.28 -19.89
N ASP A 266 -5.61 18.35 -19.61
CA ASP A 266 -6.65 17.89 -20.55
C ASP A 266 -7.63 19.03 -20.90
N ILE A 267 -7.91 19.92 -19.96
CA ILE A 267 -8.71 21.13 -20.19
C ILE A 267 -7.89 22.34 -20.68
N GLY A 268 -6.60 22.14 -20.97
CA GLY A 268 -5.71 23.18 -21.47
C GLY A 268 -5.31 24.24 -20.45
N PHE A 269 -5.34 23.95 -19.15
CA PHE A 269 -5.07 24.94 -18.09
C PHE A 269 -3.71 25.62 -18.24
N GLY A 270 -2.65 24.88 -18.57
CA GLY A 270 -1.32 25.47 -18.80
C GLY A 270 -1.32 26.52 -19.91
N ASN A 271 -2.04 26.27 -21.00
CA ASN A 271 -2.21 27.24 -22.09
C ASN A 271 -3.05 28.44 -21.64
N LEU A 272 -4.07 28.24 -20.82
CA LEU A 272 -4.90 29.32 -20.26
C LEU A 272 -4.08 30.26 -19.35
N VAL A 273 -3.21 29.70 -18.52
CA VAL A 273 -2.31 30.48 -17.66
C VAL A 273 -1.26 31.20 -18.50
N GLY A 274 -0.54 30.48 -19.38
CA GLY A 274 0.57 31.05 -20.15
C GLY A 274 0.15 32.05 -21.23
N SER A 275 -0.88 31.74 -22.01
CA SER A 275 -1.33 32.58 -23.15
C SER A 275 -2.46 33.54 -22.82
N GLY A 276 -3.12 33.35 -21.68
CA GLY A 276 -4.21 34.19 -21.19
C GLY A 276 -3.78 35.06 -20.02
N LEU A 277 -3.66 34.47 -18.82
CA LEU A 277 -3.39 35.21 -17.58
C LEU A 277 -2.12 36.06 -17.60
N LEU A 278 -1.07 35.56 -18.24
CA LEU A 278 0.22 36.25 -18.32
C LEU A 278 0.41 37.03 -19.63
N SER A 279 -0.65 37.17 -20.44
CA SER A 279 -0.63 37.90 -21.71
C SER A 279 -1.24 39.30 -21.54
N PHE A 280 -0.49 40.33 -21.94
CA PHE A 280 -0.88 41.75 -21.86
C PHE A 280 -2.15 42.13 -22.66
N PHE A 281 -2.64 41.25 -23.55
CA PHE A 281 -3.60 41.64 -24.60
C PHE A 281 -4.85 40.77 -24.69
N ARG A 282 -5.09 39.83 -23.77
CA ARG A 282 -6.20 38.86 -23.89
C ARG A 282 -7.07 38.81 -22.65
N GLU A 283 -8.30 39.31 -22.78
CA GLU A 283 -9.36 39.10 -21.78
C GLU A 283 -9.91 37.68 -21.90
N LEU A 284 -9.72 36.85 -20.87
CA LEU A 284 -10.13 35.44 -20.90
C LEU A 284 -11.66 35.31 -21.02
N ARG A 285 -12.40 36.16 -20.30
CA ARG A 285 -13.87 36.10 -20.25
C ARG A 285 -14.54 36.34 -21.61
N THR A 286 -14.02 37.26 -22.42
CA THR A 286 -14.69 37.69 -23.67
C THR A 286 -14.28 36.86 -24.88
N ASP A 287 -13.27 36.01 -24.74
CA ASP A 287 -12.82 35.10 -25.78
C ASP A 287 -13.77 33.91 -25.95
N LYS A 288 -14.71 34.04 -26.89
CA LYS A 288 -15.70 33.00 -27.18
C LYS A 288 -15.09 31.69 -27.63
N ALA A 289 -13.99 31.73 -28.41
CA ALA A 289 -13.35 30.53 -28.92
C ALA A 289 -12.70 29.74 -27.77
N LEU A 290 -11.95 30.44 -26.92
CA LEU A 290 -11.32 29.87 -25.74
C LEU A 290 -12.34 29.26 -24.77
N ASN A 291 -13.45 29.96 -24.53
CA ASN A 291 -14.53 29.48 -23.67
C ASN A 291 -15.22 28.24 -24.25
N GLN A 292 -15.40 28.18 -25.58
CA GLN A 292 -15.95 27.00 -26.24
C GLN A 292 -15.00 25.81 -26.15
N GLU A 293 -13.70 26.02 -26.36
CA GLU A 293 -12.67 24.98 -26.21
C GLU A 293 -12.62 24.45 -24.77
N LEU A 294 -12.59 25.34 -23.78
CA LEU A 294 -12.59 24.98 -22.36
C LEU A 294 -13.83 24.15 -21.98
N ASN A 295 -15.04 24.62 -22.35
CA ASN A 295 -16.26 23.87 -22.03
C ASN A 295 -16.28 22.51 -22.73
N THR A 296 -15.86 22.45 -24.01
CA THR A 296 -15.75 21.17 -24.74
C THR A 296 -14.79 20.22 -24.04
N ALA A 297 -13.63 20.71 -23.60
CA ALA A 297 -12.65 19.88 -22.90
C ALA A 297 -13.15 19.41 -21.52
N LEU A 298 -13.84 20.28 -20.76
CA LEU A 298 -14.49 19.93 -19.50
C LEU A 298 -15.61 18.88 -19.68
N ASP A 299 -16.35 18.95 -20.78
CA ASP A 299 -17.43 18.01 -21.09
C ASP A 299 -16.89 16.66 -21.58
N ASN A 300 -15.71 16.65 -22.20
CA ASN A 300 -15.03 15.42 -22.63
C ASN A 300 -14.23 14.73 -21.51
N LEU A 301 -13.98 15.41 -20.40
CA LEU A 301 -13.14 14.88 -19.32
C LEU A 301 -13.65 13.56 -18.71
N PRO A 302 -14.96 13.33 -18.52
CA PRO A 302 -15.50 12.02 -18.12
C PRO A 302 -15.07 10.88 -19.05
N ASP A 303 -15.13 11.06 -20.37
CA ASP A 303 -14.75 10.03 -21.35
C ASP A 303 -13.25 9.73 -21.30
N VAL A 304 -12.44 10.74 -20.99
CA VAL A 304 -10.99 10.58 -20.79
C VAL A 304 -10.72 9.72 -19.56
N TYR A 305 -11.41 9.96 -18.44
CA TYR A 305 -11.30 9.14 -17.23
C TYR A 305 -11.81 7.72 -17.46
N GLU A 306 -12.92 7.54 -18.17
CA GLU A 306 -13.44 6.22 -18.52
C GLU A 306 -12.44 5.45 -19.39
N SER A 307 -11.85 6.10 -20.39
CA SER A 307 -10.81 5.52 -21.24
C SER A 307 -9.59 5.08 -20.43
N PHE A 308 -9.14 5.91 -19.48
CA PHE A 308 -8.07 5.55 -18.56
C PHE A 308 -8.45 4.33 -17.72
N MET A 309 -9.65 4.28 -17.14
CA MET A 309 -10.09 3.15 -16.32
C MET A 309 -10.21 1.85 -17.11
N ASN A 310 -10.68 1.92 -18.35
CA ASN A 310 -10.75 0.76 -19.25
C ASN A 310 -9.35 0.20 -19.52
N PHE A 311 -8.38 1.07 -19.81
CA PHE A 311 -7.01 0.65 -20.07
C PHE A 311 -6.31 0.16 -18.80
N LEU A 312 -6.48 0.86 -17.68
CA LEU A 312 -5.94 0.47 -16.39
C LEU A 312 -6.45 -0.94 -16.03
N ASN A 313 -7.75 -1.16 -16.02
CA ASN A 313 -8.33 -2.45 -15.65
C ASN A 313 -7.92 -3.61 -16.57
N ALA A 314 -7.63 -3.33 -17.85
CA ALA A 314 -7.15 -4.34 -18.79
C ALA A 314 -5.68 -4.74 -18.53
N GLU A 315 -4.86 -3.81 -18.05
CA GLU A 315 -3.41 -4.00 -17.92
C GLU A 315 -2.98 -4.31 -16.48
N ILE A 316 -3.50 -3.57 -15.51
CA ILE A 316 -3.24 -3.71 -14.07
C ILE A 316 -4.50 -3.29 -13.30
N THR A 317 -5.07 -4.19 -12.50
CA THR A 317 -6.16 -3.82 -11.57
C THR A 317 -5.59 -3.49 -10.19
N PRO A 318 -5.44 -2.20 -9.81
CA PRO A 318 -5.05 -1.85 -8.45
C PRO A 318 -6.13 -2.26 -7.44
N SER A 319 -5.74 -2.57 -6.21
CA SER A 319 -6.73 -2.87 -5.16
C SER A 319 -7.50 -1.62 -4.73
N LYS A 320 -6.84 -0.45 -4.76
CA LYS A 320 -7.40 0.86 -4.43
C LYS A 320 -6.86 1.95 -5.36
N ILE A 321 -7.69 2.92 -5.69
CA ILE A 321 -7.31 4.13 -6.44
C ILE A 321 -7.58 5.33 -5.54
N VAL A 322 -6.54 6.10 -5.25
CA VAL A 322 -6.60 7.35 -4.51
C VAL A 322 -6.33 8.48 -5.50
N TRP A 323 -7.35 9.30 -5.75
CA TRP A 323 -7.26 10.38 -6.73
C TRP A 323 -7.31 11.73 -6.01
N MET A 324 -6.39 12.65 -6.29
CA MET A 324 -6.42 14.00 -5.74
C MET A 324 -6.92 15.00 -6.78
N ASN A 325 -7.67 15.99 -6.32
CA ASN A 325 -8.08 17.12 -7.15
C ASN A 325 -7.10 18.30 -6.96
N TYR A 326 -7.46 19.49 -7.46
CA TYR A 326 -6.56 20.64 -7.48
C TYR A 326 -6.96 21.68 -6.44
N PRO A 327 -6.02 22.23 -5.66
CA PRO A 327 -6.28 23.34 -4.76
C PRO A 327 -6.50 24.61 -5.58
N ASN A 328 -7.27 25.55 -5.03
CA ASN A 328 -7.51 26.82 -5.69
C ASN A 328 -6.45 27.87 -5.30
N PRO A 329 -5.57 28.31 -6.24
CA PRO A 329 -4.55 29.30 -5.94
C PRO A 329 -5.07 30.74 -5.91
N LEU A 330 -6.32 30.97 -6.30
CA LEU A 330 -6.88 32.31 -6.52
C LEU A 330 -7.50 32.93 -5.25
N ILE A 331 -7.54 32.16 -4.15
CA ILE A 331 -8.21 32.56 -2.91
C ILE A 331 -7.15 32.94 -1.87
N GLY A 332 -7.13 34.23 -1.53
CA GLY A 332 -6.29 34.82 -0.49
C GLY A 332 -6.99 34.98 0.85
N GLU A 333 -6.43 35.85 1.69
CA GLU A 333 -6.82 35.99 3.09
C GLU A 333 -8.29 36.41 3.27
N GLY A 334 -9.00 35.69 4.14
CA GLY A 334 -10.43 35.90 4.40
C GLY A 334 -11.33 35.37 3.28
N ASP A 335 -10.89 34.33 2.58
CA ASP A 335 -11.61 33.68 1.46
C ASP A 335 -11.95 34.64 0.30
N ARG A 336 -11.13 35.67 0.14
CA ARG A 336 -11.28 36.70 -0.90
C ARG A 336 -10.48 36.34 -2.13
N LEU A 337 -11.03 36.63 -3.31
CA LEU A 337 -10.29 36.47 -4.56
C LEU A 337 -9.11 37.43 -4.60
N CYS A 338 -8.01 37.00 -5.21
CA CYS A 338 -6.75 37.72 -5.16
C CYS A 338 -6.78 39.15 -5.71
N TYR A 339 -7.68 39.46 -6.65
CA TYR A 339 -7.85 40.84 -7.14
C TYR A 339 -8.31 41.83 -6.06
N GLN A 340 -8.92 41.33 -5.00
CA GLN A 340 -9.39 42.15 -3.88
C GLN A 340 -8.23 42.52 -2.92
N HIS A 341 -7.06 41.90 -3.10
CA HIS A 341 -5.83 42.09 -2.31
C HIS A 341 -4.57 41.98 -3.19
N PRO A 342 -4.30 42.95 -4.08
CA PRO A 342 -3.08 42.94 -4.87
C PRO A 342 -1.86 43.02 -3.93
N SER A 343 -0.86 42.18 -4.21
CA SER A 343 0.27 41.96 -3.33
C SER A 343 1.51 42.71 -3.77
N ALA A 344 2.30 43.24 -2.84
CA ALA A 344 3.55 43.96 -3.18
C ALA A 344 4.61 43.06 -3.87
N CYS A 345 4.48 41.74 -3.78
CA CYS A 345 5.35 40.75 -4.43
C CYS A 345 4.87 40.30 -5.81
N TRP A 346 3.76 40.83 -6.31
CA TRP A 346 3.32 40.58 -7.68
C TRP A 346 4.16 41.37 -8.67
N GLY A 347 4.48 40.72 -9.79
CA GLY A 347 5.11 41.38 -10.92
C GLY A 347 4.11 42.21 -11.71
N ILE A 348 4.58 42.82 -12.80
CA ILE A 348 3.73 43.61 -13.71
C ILE A 348 2.63 42.72 -14.32
N LEU A 349 2.94 41.45 -14.61
CA LEU A 349 2.01 40.53 -15.27
C LEU A 349 0.84 40.14 -14.37
N GLU A 350 1.09 39.78 -13.11
CA GLU A 350 0.02 39.39 -12.20
C GLU A 350 -0.88 40.58 -11.81
N ASN A 351 -0.32 41.79 -11.74
CA ASN A 351 -1.06 43.02 -11.45
C ASN A 351 -1.99 43.47 -12.58
N GLN A 352 -1.88 42.87 -13.78
CA GLN A 352 -2.71 43.25 -14.94
C GLN A 352 -3.90 42.32 -15.18
N ILE A 353 -4.04 41.25 -14.40
CA ILE A 353 -5.17 40.33 -14.53
C ILE A 353 -6.45 41.04 -14.07
N ALA A 354 -7.43 41.16 -14.96
CA ALA A 354 -8.71 41.81 -14.70
C ALA A 354 -9.51 41.08 -13.59
N ASN A 355 -10.23 41.82 -12.76
CA ASN A 355 -11.04 41.29 -11.66
C ASN A 355 -12.03 40.20 -12.13
N GLU A 356 -12.65 40.44 -13.28
CA GLU A 356 -13.62 39.54 -13.89
C GLU A 356 -12.99 38.24 -14.39
N ASP A 357 -11.70 38.28 -14.78
CA ASP A 357 -10.96 37.08 -15.20
C ASP A 357 -10.63 36.19 -14.00
N TRP A 358 -10.33 36.77 -12.83
CA TRP A 358 -10.17 35.99 -11.58
C TRP A 358 -11.45 35.22 -11.22
N GLU A 359 -12.60 35.90 -11.27
CA GLU A 359 -13.91 35.27 -11.03
C GLU A 359 -14.22 34.19 -12.08
N PHE A 360 -13.89 34.48 -13.35
CA PHE A 360 -14.08 33.54 -14.44
C PHE A 360 -13.28 32.25 -14.20
N ILE A 361 -11.97 32.34 -13.90
CA ILE A 361 -11.11 31.16 -13.70
C ILE A 361 -11.55 30.39 -12.46
N ASN A 362 -11.88 31.08 -11.37
CA ASN A 362 -12.38 30.45 -10.17
C ASN A 362 -13.63 29.59 -10.45
N ASN A 363 -14.62 30.18 -11.12
CA ASN A 363 -15.94 29.57 -11.30
C ASN A 363 -16.02 28.59 -12.48
N ASN A 364 -15.28 28.84 -13.56
CA ASN A 364 -15.37 28.07 -14.80
C ASN A 364 -14.22 27.11 -15.01
N ILE A 365 -13.11 27.25 -14.28
CA ILE A 365 -11.97 26.34 -14.39
C ILE A 365 -11.82 25.52 -13.12
N PHE A 366 -11.34 26.11 -12.01
CA PHE A 366 -11.02 25.33 -10.81
C PHE A 366 -12.24 24.62 -10.23
N LYS A 367 -13.37 25.32 -10.12
CA LYS A 367 -14.61 24.71 -9.61
C LYS A 367 -15.08 23.58 -10.52
N LYS A 368 -15.27 23.84 -11.82
CA LYS A 368 -15.76 22.83 -12.77
C LYS A 368 -14.81 21.64 -12.90
N LEU A 369 -13.50 21.85 -12.96
CA LEU A 369 -12.50 20.78 -13.01
C LEU A 369 -12.61 19.88 -11.77
N ASN A 370 -12.63 20.48 -10.57
CA ASN A 370 -12.74 19.72 -9.33
C ASN A 370 -14.09 19.00 -9.20
N ASP A 371 -15.18 19.59 -9.70
CA ASP A 371 -16.49 18.95 -9.78
C ASP A 371 -16.43 17.71 -10.70
N ARG A 372 -15.80 17.80 -11.89
CA ARG A 372 -15.60 16.66 -12.81
C ARG A 372 -14.75 15.54 -12.19
N VAL A 373 -13.68 15.90 -11.47
CA VAL A 373 -12.85 14.91 -10.76
C VAL A 373 -13.66 14.21 -9.67
N ALA A 374 -14.51 14.93 -8.93
CA ALA A 374 -15.36 14.36 -7.90
C ALA A 374 -16.47 13.45 -8.46
N GLU A 375 -17.05 13.83 -9.60
CA GLU A 375 -17.98 13.00 -10.37
C GLU A 375 -17.31 11.69 -10.80
N ALA A 376 -16.11 11.75 -11.39
CA ALA A 376 -15.35 10.58 -11.81
C ALA A 376 -14.97 9.67 -10.63
N ALA A 377 -14.53 10.26 -9.51
CA ALA A 377 -14.22 9.52 -8.30
C ALA A 377 -15.45 8.77 -7.76
N THR A 378 -16.62 9.39 -7.80
CA THR A 378 -17.87 8.74 -7.41
C THR A 378 -18.24 7.60 -8.36
N LEU A 379 -18.16 7.85 -9.67
CA LEU A 379 -18.50 6.89 -10.72
C LEU A 379 -17.62 5.63 -10.68
N HIS A 380 -16.31 5.80 -10.52
CA HIS A 380 -15.33 4.73 -10.57
C HIS A 380 -14.94 4.19 -9.19
N GLY A 381 -15.52 4.71 -8.11
CA GLY A 381 -15.23 4.28 -6.74
C GLY A 381 -13.82 4.65 -6.26
N TRP A 382 -13.26 5.75 -6.76
CA TRP A 382 -11.96 6.25 -6.30
C TRP A 382 -12.09 6.92 -4.93
N ASP A 383 -11.03 6.79 -4.14
CA ASP A 383 -10.87 7.55 -2.90
C ASP A 383 -10.38 8.96 -3.20
N LEU A 384 -11.31 9.90 -3.30
CA LEU A 384 -11.00 11.31 -3.56
C LEU A 384 -10.26 11.96 -2.37
N VAL A 385 -9.11 12.57 -2.65
CA VAL A 385 -8.42 13.53 -1.78
C VAL A 385 -8.81 14.93 -2.23
N ASP A 386 -9.83 15.51 -1.58
CA ASP A 386 -10.25 16.88 -1.87
C ASP A 386 -9.31 17.89 -1.19
N VAL A 387 -8.56 18.60 -2.01
CA VAL A 387 -7.65 19.68 -1.62
C VAL A 387 -8.10 21.06 -2.10
N SER A 388 -9.25 21.14 -2.78
CA SER A 388 -9.77 22.37 -3.42
C SER A 388 -9.78 23.60 -2.50
N LYS A 389 -10.13 23.39 -1.23
CA LYS A 389 -10.23 24.44 -0.20
C LYS A 389 -9.05 24.47 0.79
N LYS A 390 -8.06 23.59 0.64
CA LYS A 390 -6.98 23.43 1.64
C LYS A 390 -5.92 24.54 1.61
N ALA A 391 -5.97 25.40 0.60
CA ALA A 391 -5.16 26.62 0.59
C ALA A 391 -5.50 27.56 1.75
N ASN A 392 -6.73 27.51 2.30
CA ASN A 392 -7.17 28.28 3.48
C ASN A 392 -6.80 29.77 3.43
N GLY A 393 -6.96 30.40 2.26
CA GLY A 393 -6.65 31.81 2.06
C GLY A 393 -5.15 32.15 1.92
N PHE A 394 -4.29 31.16 1.65
CA PHE A 394 -2.88 31.36 1.31
C PHE A 394 -2.64 31.19 -0.20
N GLY A 395 -3.49 31.83 -1.01
CA GLY A 395 -3.39 31.88 -2.47
C GLY A 395 -2.16 32.64 -2.98
N VAL A 396 -2.10 32.83 -4.29
CA VAL A 396 -0.98 33.49 -4.99
C VAL A 396 -0.86 34.99 -4.67
N CYS A 397 -1.94 35.62 -4.16
CA CYS A 397 -1.95 37.00 -3.65
C CYS A 397 -1.23 37.16 -2.31
N ASN A 398 -0.83 36.09 -1.65
CA ASN A 398 -0.06 36.17 -0.42
C ASN A 398 1.43 36.03 -0.75
N CYS A 399 2.26 37.01 -0.39
CA CYS A 399 3.71 36.92 -0.62
C CYS A 399 4.36 35.71 0.06
N GLU A 400 3.83 35.35 1.23
CA GLU A 400 4.17 34.12 1.95
C GLU A 400 3.09 33.04 1.79
N GLY A 401 2.47 32.99 0.61
CA GLY A 401 1.42 32.04 0.26
C GLY A 401 1.93 30.62 0.02
N TYR A 402 1.00 29.74 -0.36
CA TYR A 402 1.27 28.34 -0.68
C TYR A 402 1.57 28.10 -2.15
N PHE A 403 1.39 29.11 -3.00
CA PHE A 403 1.62 29.04 -4.45
C PHE A 403 2.74 30.00 -4.85
N ASN A 404 3.36 29.75 -5.99
CA ASN A 404 4.34 30.68 -6.53
C ASN A 404 3.67 31.72 -7.45
N THR A 405 4.08 32.97 -7.30
CA THR A 405 3.97 33.97 -8.37
C THR A 405 4.97 33.63 -9.51
N LEU A 406 4.90 34.34 -10.64
CA LEU A 406 5.85 34.16 -11.74
C LEU A 406 7.28 34.44 -11.30
N GLY A 407 7.48 35.59 -10.63
CA GLY A 407 8.78 35.96 -10.09
C GLY A 407 9.31 34.93 -9.09
N GLN A 408 8.44 34.42 -8.22
CA GLN A 408 8.82 33.36 -7.28
C GLN A 408 9.18 32.05 -7.98
N SER A 409 8.48 31.67 -9.04
CA SER A 409 8.80 30.48 -9.83
C SER A 409 10.22 30.59 -10.39
N ILE A 410 10.51 31.69 -11.10
CA ILE A 410 11.82 31.91 -11.71
C ILE A 410 12.91 31.90 -10.64
N MET A 411 12.71 32.60 -9.52
CA MET A 411 13.70 32.66 -8.43
C MET A 411 13.91 31.31 -7.73
N ARG A 412 12.86 30.50 -7.55
CA ARG A 412 12.92 29.26 -6.74
C ARG A 412 13.29 28.02 -7.53
N GLN A 413 12.81 27.88 -8.76
CA GLN A 413 13.06 26.68 -9.56
C GLN A 413 13.91 26.91 -10.81
N GLY A 414 14.03 28.16 -11.26
CA GLY A 414 14.86 28.56 -12.39
C GLY A 414 14.10 28.84 -13.69
N ASP A 415 12.78 28.71 -13.69
CA ASP A 415 11.91 28.94 -14.85
C ASP A 415 10.48 29.36 -14.40
N GLU A 416 9.63 29.71 -15.35
CA GLU A 416 8.26 30.19 -15.14
C GLU A 416 7.22 29.10 -14.86
N ARG A 417 7.55 27.82 -15.00
CA ARG A 417 6.52 26.75 -15.01
C ARG A 417 5.86 26.53 -13.66
N GLY A 418 6.60 26.75 -12.59
CA GLY A 418 6.10 26.74 -11.21
C GLY A 418 5.09 27.85 -10.88
N THR A 419 4.78 28.77 -11.78
CA THR A 419 3.73 29.81 -11.59
C THR A 419 2.39 29.14 -11.29
N PHE A 420 1.67 29.64 -10.28
CA PHE A 420 0.40 29.08 -9.75
C PHE A 420 0.51 27.65 -9.18
N HIS A 421 1.67 27.00 -9.24
CA HIS A 421 1.88 25.72 -8.59
C HIS A 421 2.19 25.90 -7.09
N PRO A 422 1.86 24.89 -6.26
CA PRO A 422 2.25 24.90 -4.87
C PRO A 422 3.77 25.00 -4.71
N ASN A 423 4.23 25.77 -3.73
CA ASN A 423 5.62 25.76 -3.30
C ASN A 423 5.86 24.64 -2.27
N VAL A 424 7.10 24.48 -1.79
CA VAL A 424 7.45 23.45 -0.79
C VAL A 424 6.52 23.49 0.45
N ARG A 425 6.20 24.69 0.94
CA ARG A 425 5.26 24.87 2.06
C ARG A 425 3.85 24.47 1.65
N GLY A 426 3.41 24.89 0.46
CA GLY A 426 2.12 24.52 -0.12
C GLY A 426 1.92 23.01 -0.22
N PHE A 427 2.84 22.27 -0.84
CA PHE A 427 2.75 20.81 -0.92
C PHE A 427 2.67 20.14 0.45
N LYS A 428 3.45 20.63 1.41
CA LYS A 428 3.44 20.12 2.78
C LYS A 428 2.11 20.37 3.50
N VAL A 429 1.52 21.56 3.36
CA VAL A 429 0.29 21.93 4.09
C VAL A 429 -0.97 21.41 3.40
N ILE A 430 -1.07 21.58 2.08
CA ILE A 430 -2.26 21.27 1.29
C ILE A 430 -2.41 19.76 1.11
N TYR A 431 -1.33 19.08 0.70
CA TYR A 431 -1.42 17.71 0.20
C TYR A 431 -1.00 16.65 1.21
N LYS A 432 0.17 16.82 1.85
CA LYS A 432 0.82 15.74 2.63
C LYS A 432 -0.12 15.01 3.58
N GLU A 433 -0.77 15.75 4.49
CA GLU A 433 -1.64 15.14 5.51
C GLU A 433 -2.97 14.64 4.93
N ALA A 434 -3.47 15.28 3.87
CA ALA A 434 -4.70 14.87 3.19
C ALA A 434 -4.53 13.52 2.48
N ILE A 435 -3.45 13.41 1.70
CA ILE A 435 -3.08 12.17 1.00
C ILE A 435 -2.73 11.09 2.01
N TYR A 436 -1.90 11.39 3.03
CA TYR A 436 -1.49 10.40 4.04
C TYR A 436 -2.70 9.74 4.70
N LYS A 437 -3.69 10.51 5.13
CA LYS A 437 -4.91 9.95 5.77
C LYS A 437 -5.66 9.00 4.84
N LYS A 438 -5.75 9.32 3.55
CA LYS A 438 -6.39 8.44 2.57
C LYS A 438 -5.57 7.19 2.27
N LEU A 439 -4.25 7.31 2.15
CA LEU A 439 -3.37 6.14 1.97
C LEU A 439 -3.45 5.21 3.19
N ASP A 440 -3.36 5.73 4.41
CA ASP A 440 -3.41 4.95 5.65
C ASP A 440 -4.72 4.18 5.79
N ALA A 441 -5.86 4.85 5.54
CA ALA A 441 -7.17 4.20 5.52
C ALA A 441 -7.27 3.10 4.44
N ASN A 442 -6.65 3.30 3.28
CA ASN A 442 -6.63 2.33 2.20
C ASN A 442 -5.78 1.10 2.52
N VAL A 443 -4.65 1.27 3.20
CA VAL A 443 -3.84 0.15 3.70
C VAL A 443 -4.67 -0.74 4.62
N ASP A 444 -5.41 -0.15 5.56
CA ASP A 444 -6.27 -0.90 6.47
C ASP A 444 -7.43 -1.60 5.75
N ALA A 445 -8.04 -0.92 4.77
CA ALA A 445 -9.09 -1.49 3.95
C ALA A 445 -8.58 -2.71 3.15
N ILE A 446 -7.38 -2.63 2.55
CA ILE A 446 -6.77 -3.74 1.80
C ILE A 446 -6.58 -4.96 2.70
N PHE A 447 -6.00 -4.80 3.90
CA PHE A 447 -5.82 -5.91 4.83
C PHE A 447 -7.16 -6.51 5.27
N LYS A 448 -8.16 -5.66 5.53
CA LYS A 448 -9.51 -6.12 5.88
C LYS A 448 -10.14 -6.93 4.75
N ASP A 449 -10.10 -6.43 3.52
CA ASP A 449 -10.68 -7.07 2.33
C ASP A 449 -10.03 -8.44 2.07
N ARG A 450 -8.69 -8.51 2.16
CA ARG A 450 -7.93 -9.75 2.01
C ARG A 450 -8.22 -10.77 3.09
N LYS A 451 -8.25 -10.35 4.35
CA LYS A 451 -8.63 -11.22 5.47
C LYS A 451 -10.04 -11.78 5.31
N MET A 452 -10.99 -10.94 4.89
CA MET A 452 -12.36 -11.38 4.61
C MET A 452 -12.42 -12.39 3.46
N LEU A 453 -11.65 -12.16 2.39
CA LEU A 453 -11.52 -13.09 1.27
C LEU A 453 -10.89 -14.43 1.70
N ALA A 454 -9.83 -14.40 2.53
CA ALA A 454 -9.19 -15.59 3.07
C ALA A 454 -10.16 -16.41 3.94
N ILE A 455 -10.93 -15.75 4.81
CA ILE A 455 -11.97 -16.41 5.62
C ILE A 455 -13.04 -17.05 4.71
N LYS A 456 -13.48 -16.35 3.66
CA LYS A 456 -14.45 -16.88 2.69
C LYS A 456 -13.91 -18.13 1.99
N LYS A 457 -12.69 -18.07 1.45
CA LYS A 457 -12.00 -19.21 0.81
C LYS A 457 -11.83 -20.38 1.77
N ALA A 458 -11.45 -20.13 3.03
CA ALA A 458 -11.31 -21.18 4.04
C ALA A 458 -12.65 -21.87 4.35
N LYS A 459 -13.74 -21.11 4.46
CA LYS A 459 -15.09 -21.66 4.65
C LYS A 459 -15.53 -22.52 3.45
N GLU A 460 -15.25 -22.07 2.23
CA GLU A 460 -15.56 -22.81 1.01
C GLU A 460 -14.75 -24.12 0.92
N ALA A 461 -13.44 -24.07 1.22
CA ALA A 461 -12.58 -25.25 1.27
C ALA A 461 -13.03 -26.26 2.35
N ALA A 462 -13.43 -25.77 3.53
CA ALA A 462 -13.97 -26.63 4.58
C ALA A 462 -15.26 -27.34 4.14
N LYS A 463 -16.19 -26.62 3.50
CA LYS A 463 -17.41 -27.21 2.91
C LYS A 463 -17.08 -28.26 1.85
N ALA A 464 -16.13 -27.98 0.96
CA ALA A 464 -15.69 -28.93 -0.06
C ALA A 464 -15.09 -30.21 0.56
N ARG A 465 -14.29 -30.08 1.62
CA ARG A 465 -13.70 -31.21 2.34
C ARG A 465 -14.77 -32.09 3.00
N ILE A 466 -15.77 -31.48 3.65
CA ILE A 466 -16.90 -32.21 4.25
C ILE A 466 -17.68 -32.97 3.17
N LYS A 467 -17.95 -32.34 2.01
CA LYS A 467 -18.62 -32.99 0.87
C LYS A 467 -17.82 -34.19 0.35
N LEU A 468 -16.50 -34.04 0.20
CA LEU A 468 -15.62 -35.13 -0.24
C LEU A 468 -15.61 -36.30 0.76
N GLN A 469 -15.54 -36.01 2.07
CA GLN A 469 -15.60 -37.04 3.11
C GLN A 469 -16.94 -37.78 3.11
N ASN A 470 -18.05 -37.07 2.90
CA ASN A 470 -19.37 -37.68 2.77
C ASN A 470 -19.48 -38.57 1.54
N ASN A 471 -18.92 -38.15 0.40
CA ASN A 471 -18.88 -38.97 -0.81
C ASN A 471 -18.05 -40.25 -0.61
N LYS A 472 -16.86 -40.14 -0.03
CA LYS A 472 -16.03 -41.31 0.31
C LYS A 472 -16.75 -42.26 1.26
N LYS A 473 -17.49 -41.75 2.24
CA LYS A 473 -18.29 -42.59 3.16
C LYS A 473 -19.43 -43.31 2.43
N LYS A 474 -20.11 -42.65 1.49
CA LYS A 474 -21.14 -43.27 0.65
C LYS A 474 -20.57 -44.36 -0.25
N GLU A 475 -19.42 -44.11 -0.88
CA GLU A 475 -18.71 -45.08 -1.72
C GLU A 475 -18.27 -46.32 -0.92
N LEU A 476 -17.68 -46.12 0.26
CA LEU A 476 -17.34 -47.22 1.18
C LEU A 476 -18.58 -48.02 1.60
N THR A 477 -19.72 -47.36 1.81
CA THR A 477 -21.00 -48.03 2.13
C THR A 477 -21.52 -48.85 0.95
N LEU A 478 -21.39 -48.36 -0.28
CA LEU A 478 -21.76 -49.08 -1.50
C LEU A 478 -20.88 -50.31 -1.73
N ILE A 479 -19.56 -50.19 -1.56
CA ILE A 479 -18.61 -51.30 -1.68
C ILE A 479 -18.94 -52.39 -0.64
N ASN A 480 -19.18 -52.01 0.62
CA ASN A 480 -19.55 -52.96 1.67
C ASN A 480 -20.91 -53.65 1.41
N ASN A 481 -21.85 -52.95 0.77
CA ASN A 481 -23.13 -53.55 0.40
C ASN A 481 -22.99 -54.52 -0.79
N GLN A 482 -22.10 -54.26 -1.74
CA GLN A 482 -21.82 -55.17 -2.85
C GLN A 482 -21.09 -56.44 -2.40
N SER A 483 -20.12 -56.36 -1.49
CA SER A 483 -19.42 -57.54 -0.95
C SER A 483 -20.37 -58.46 -0.16
N ASN A 484 -21.29 -57.87 0.60
CA ASN A 484 -22.34 -58.65 1.29
C ASN A 484 -23.30 -59.36 0.31
N PHE A 485 -23.44 -58.85 -0.91
CA PHE A 485 -24.28 -59.47 -1.94
C PHE A 485 -23.57 -60.67 -2.57
N SER A 486 -22.27 -60.58 -2.87
CA SER A 486 -21.49 -61.71 -3.41
C SER A 486 -21.42 -62.89 -2.45
N ASP A 487 -21.34 -62.63 -1.13
CA ASP A 487 -21.34 -63.70 -0.12
C ASP A 487 -22.69 -64.44 0.00
N LYS A 488 -23.77 -63.82 -0.47
CA LYS A 488 -25.13 -64.42 -0.46
C LYS A 488 -25.48 -65.18 -1.74
N ILE A 489 -24.70 -65.04 -2.82
CA ILE A 489 -24.88 -65.86 -4.01
C ILE A 489 -24.29 -67.24 -3.69
N LYS A 490 -25.14 -68.17 -3.23
CA LYS A 490 -24.77 -69.60 -3.16
C LYS A 490 -24.26 -70.02 -4.54
N PRO A 491 -23.12 -70.73 -4.65
CA PRO A 491 -22.67 -71.25 -5.92
C PRO A 491 -23.78 -72.14 -6.49
N LEU A 492 -24.36 -71.72 -7.61
CA LEU A 492 -25.20 -72.59 -8.42
C LEU A 492 -24.37 -73.83 -8.72
N LYS A 493 -24.81 -74.99 -8.22
CA LYS A 493 -24.18 -76.28 -8.48
C LYS A 493 -23.94 -76.37 -9.98
N LYS A 494 -22.67 -76.53 -10.39
CA LYS A 494 -22.32 -76.97 -11.74
C LYS A 494 -23.11 -78.25 -12.00
N VAL A 495 -24.11 -78.16 -12.87
CA VAL A 495 -24.73 -79.33 -13.48
C VAL A 495 -23.70 -79.82 -14.50
N SER A 496 -23.13 -81.00 -14.24
CA SER A 496 -22.34 -81.74 -15.22
C SER A 496 -23.26 -82.14 -16.37
N LEU A 497 -22.95 -81.67 -17.58
CA LEU A 497 -23.50 -82.21 -18.82
C LEU A 497 -22.64 -83.42 -19.20
N GLU A 498 -23.25 -84.60 -19.19
CA GLU A 498 -22.79 -85.81 -19.91
C GLU A 498 -23.22 -85.73 -21.38
#